data_AF-A0AB37HQN3-F1
#
_entry.id   AF-A0AB37HQN3-F1
#
_cell.length_a   1.000
_cell.length_b   1.000
_cell.length_c   1.000
_cell.angle_alpha   90.00
_cell.angle_beta   90.00
_cell.angle_gamma   90.00
#
_symmetry.space_group_name_H-M   'P 1'
#
loop_
_entity.id
_entity.type
_entity.pdbx_description
1 polymer ?
#
loop_
_entity_poly.entity_id
_entity_poly.type
_entity_poly.pdbx_seq_one_letter_code
_entity_poly.pdbx_strand_id
1 'polypeptide(L)'
;MFIYTVQQGDSLYRIGSKYSVPVEQIRLANGLNQVNIVPGQALLIPSYTYIVQPEDSFYTIAQMASVSVESLRRANPSINPARLQVGMIVRIPNISNYYVTSLGYYSVRTPQADQRLITDFSPYLTYIALFEYHFSPDGGLSTLNDLTAIKTAWSHRVKPLMTITNLTESGFSSQLTSQMLNNSTARNTLINRILQEVSTKGYDGVNIDFEMTLEKDRDLFTGFLRELRDRLKPAGHLLTIAVPPKTSDNIPWLKGYDYGGIGSVVDLMFIMAYDWHHSASEPGPVAPINEVRRTIQFAIDRVPRKKILLGLPLYGYDWTLPYNPKTIAPGISNQNAVRLAMQHQAEIHYSKEYESPYFYYVDGQGNRHVVGFEDARSISKKMQLIREFQIGGVGAWQLSLGFPEGPWLLTKFFHIKKLESIGGNKIISSLLLFSGNCVKEVRRFSFFYFRVLSYKTNLKGVSMMDNLATKTNKEEIQSKLMIQVFDEQGSYPFRSLDFSNKIVFEMFDYTLRTPLEKADAFSQLLKVPFECNLWILPVTEETLAYQQAIPELKSAALLDMLSSIKDTIQRDRTFIITTLQQIKSIAKFCKDLGFTLKNLEQRELENIRVSY
;
A
#
# COMPACT_ATOMS: atom_id res chain seq x y z
N MET A 1 -20.91 -7.34 2.17
CA MET A 1 -20.75 -8.00 3.48
C MET A 1 -21.29 -7.09 4.56
N PHE A 2 -21.63 -7.64 5.73
CA PHE A 2 -22.18 -6.91 6.87
C PHE A 2 -21.74 -7.54 8.18
N ILE A 3 -21.90 -6.81 9.28
CA ILE A 3 -21.51 -7.25 10.62
C ILE A 3 -22.75 -7.75 11.36
N TYR A 4 -22.68 -8.98 11.84
CA TYR A 4 -23.68 -9.62 12.69
C TYR A 4 -23.16 -9.71 14.12
N THR A 5 -23.97 -9.33 15.11
CA THR A 5 -23.63 -9.55 16.52
C THR A 5 -24.26 -10.85 16.99
N VAL A 6 -23.44 -11.79 17.43
CA VAL A 6 -23.86 -13.10 17.93
C VAL A 6 -24.84 -12.94 19.09
N GLN A 7 -25.96 -13.65 19.02
CA GLN A 7 -26.99 -13.70 20.05
C GLN A 7 -26.88 -15.01 20.86
N GLN A 8 -27.52 -15.04 22.03
CA GLN A 8 -27.60 -16.26 22.82
C GLN A 8 -28.30 -17.38 22.01
N GLY A 9 -27.69 -18.57 21.99
CA GLY A 9 -28.20 -19.72 21.25
C GLY A 9 -27.82 -19.76 19.77
N ASP A 10 -27.07 -18.77 19.25
CA ASP A 10 -26.55 -18.82 17.90
C ASP A 10 -25.49 -19.93 17.73
N SER A 11 -25.36 -20.40 16.49
CA SER A 11 -24.23 -21.19 16.01
C SER A 11 -23.85 -20.69 14.63
N LEU A 12 -22.61 -20.91 14.20
CA LEU A 12 -22.21 -20.55 12.83
C LEU A 12 -23.10 -21.21 11.77
N TYR A 13 -23.63 -22.41 12.04
CA TYR A 13 -24.60 -23.08 11.16
C TYR A 13 -25.90 -22.29 11.05
N ARG A 14 -26.51 -21.90 12.18
CA ARG A 14 -27.76 -21.12 12.19
C ARG A 14 -27.57 -19.78 11.50
N ILE A 15 -26.46 -19.09 11.77
CA ILE A 15 -26.12 -17.81 11.13
C ILE A 15 -25.90 -18.01 9.62
N GLY A 16 -25.19 -19.07 9.24
CA GLY A 16 -24.96 -19.42 7.84
C GLY A 16 -26.26 -19.70 7.08
N SER A 17 -27.17 -20.49 7.66
CA SER A 17 -28.49 -20.76 7.10
C SER A 17 -29.34 -19.48 6.98
N LYS A 18 -29.29 -18.60 7.99
CA LYS A 18 -30.05 -17.34 8.03
C LYS A 18 -29.72 -16.42 6.84
N TYR A 19 -28.47 -16.41 6.41
CA TYR A 19 -27.97 -15.50 5.37
C TYR A 19 -27.46 -16.20 4.11
N SER A 20 -27.70 -17.52 3.98
CA SER A 20 -27.22 -18.36 2.87
C SER A 20 -25.70 -18.26 2.64
N VAL A 21 -24.92 -18.30 3.72
CA VAL A 21 -23.45 -18.27 3.68
C VAL A 21 -22.89 -19.56 4.28
N PRO A 22 -21.95 -20.25 3.62
CA PRO A 22 -21.29 -21.43 4.19
C PRO A 22 -20.57 -21.12 5.50
N VAL A 23 -20.70 -22.01 6.49
CA VAL A 23 -20.05 -21.91 7.81
C VAL A 23 -18.56 -21.62 7.68
N GLU A 24 -17.89 -22.30 6.75
CA GLU A 24 -16.45 -22.18 6.53
C GLU A 24 -16.05 -20.77 6.05
N GLN A 25 -16.89 -20.11 5.26
CA GLN A 25 -16.62 -18.73 4.83
C GLN A 25 -16.76 -17.76 5.99
N ILE A 26 -17.78 -17.93 6.85
CA ILE A 26 -17.92 -17.12 8.07
C ILE A 26 -16.72 -17.36 8.98
N ARG A 27 -16.31 -18.62 9.17
CA ARG A 27 -15.17 -18.99 10.02
C ARG A 27 -13.88 -18.31 9.56
N LEU A 28 -13.54 -18.44 8.28
CA LEU A 28 -12.31 -17.89 7.69
C LEU A 28 -12.31 -16.35 7.68
N ALA A 29 -13.45 -15.71 7.35
CA ALA A 29 -13.56 -14.25 7.33
C ALA A 29 -13.34 -13.58 8.70
N ASN A 30 -13.55 -14.33 9.79
CA ASN A 30 -13.41 -13.87 11.17
C ASN A 30 -12.19 -14.48 11.90
N GLY A 31 -11.29 -15.15 11.16
CA GLY A 31 -10.08 -15.77 11.70
C GLY A 31 -10.34 -16.78 12.83
N LEU A 32 -11.50 -17.46 12.82
CA LEU A 32 -11.86 -18.43 13.84
C LEU A 32 -11.18 -19.76 13.52
N ASN A 33 -10.50 -20.37 14.49
CA ASN A 33 -9.87 -21.70 14.29
C ASN A 33 -10.86 -22.86 14.46
N GLN A 34 -11.98 -22.59 15.11
CA GLN A 34 -13.05 -23.54 15.42
C GLN A 34 -14.40 -22.87 15.12
N VAL A 35 -15.50 -23.57 15.41
CA VAL A 35 -16.86 -23.07 15.17
C VAL A 35 -17.52 -22.49 16.42
N ASN A 36 -16.79 -22.41 17.53
CA ASN A 36 -17.26 -21.78 18.76
C ASN A 36 -17.37 -20.26 18.56
N ILE A 37 -18.38 -19.68 19.21
CA ILE A 37 -18.68 -18.25 19.23
C ILE A 37 -19.26 -17.91 20.59
N VAL A 38 -19.19 -16.64 21.00
CA VAL A 38 -19.81 -16.16 22.26
C VAL A 38 -20.82 -15.05 21.99
N PRO A 39 -21.88 -14.92 22.81
CA PRO A 39 -22.81 -13.81 22.72
C PRO A 39 -22.08 -12.47 22.70
N GLY A 40 -22.57 -11.55 21.87
CA GLY A 40 -22.01 -10.22 21.71
C GLY A 40 -20.80 -10.12 20.78
N GLN A 41 -20.20 -11.23 20.35
CA GLN A 41 -19.14 -11.27 19.36
C GLN A 41 -19.61 -10.67 18.03
N ALA A 42 -18.82 -9.78 17.44
CA ALA A 42 -19.06 -9.27 16.09
C ALA A 42 -18.49 -10.25 15.06
N LEU A 43 -19.31 -10.67 14.10
CA LEU A 43 -18.93 -11.52 12.98
C LEU A 43 -19.18 -10.80 11.66
N LEU A 44 -18.16 -10.75 10.81
CA LEU A 44 -18.28 -10.43 9.41
C LEU A 44 -18.99 -11.56 8.66
N ILE A 45 -20.12 -11.23 8.03
CA ILE A 45 -20.85 -12.14 7.14
C ILE A 45 -20.48 -11.82 5.68
N PRO A 46 -19.75 -12.73 4.99
CA PRO A 46 -19.15 -12.45 3.69
C PRO A 46 -20.14 -12.48 2.49
N SER A 47 -21.27 -11.77 2.59
CA SER A 47 -22.28 -11.68 1.52
C SER A 47 -22.56 -10.25 1.08
N TYR A 48 -22.69 -10.01 -0.23
CA TYR A 48 -23.12 -8.71 -0.79
C TYR A 48 -24.64 -8.54 -0.83
N THR A 49 -25.38 -9.55 -0.41
CA THR A 49 -26.82 -9.51 -0.22
C THR A 49 -27.16 -9.81 1.24
N TYR A 50 -28.23 -9.21 1.71
CA TYR A 50 -28.81 -9.42 3.02
C TYR A 50 -30.19 -10.03 2.83
N ILE A 51 -30.46 -11.16 3.51
CA ILE A 51 -31.78 -11.77 3.52
C ILE A 51 -32.52 -11.20 4.73
N VAL A 52 -33.65 -10.52 4.51
CA VAL A 52 -34.45 -9.88 5.56
C VAL A 52 -34.91 -10.91 6.59
N GLN A 53 -34.80 -10.54 7.86
CA GLN A 53 -35.12 -11.33 9.03
C GLN A 53 -36.30 -10.72 9.79
N PRO A 54 -36.90 -11.46 10.73
CA PRO A 54 -37.92 -10.87 11.60
C PRO A 54 -37.42 -9.59 12.28
N GLU A 55 -38.28 -8.58 12.35
CA GLU A 55 -38.04 -7.27 12.97
C GLU A 55 -37.01 -6.36 12.25
N ASP A 56 -36.50 -6.78 11.10
CA ASP A 56 -35.62 -5.93 10.32
C ASP A 56 -36.31 -4.69 9.76
N SER A 57 -35.50 -3.65 9.63
CA SER A 57 -35.81 -2.45 8.87
C SER A 57 -34.61 -2.08 8.00
N PHE A 58 -34.82 -1.19 7.04
CA PHE A 58 -33.70 -0.61 6.30
C PHE A 58 -32.69 0.08 7.23
N TYR A 59 -33.13 0.60 8.38
CA TYR A 59 -32.25 1.19 9.38
C TYR A 59 -31.34 0.13 10.03
N THR A 60 -31.89 -0.98 10.52
CA THR A 60 -31.09 -2.04 11.16
C THR A 60 -30.12 -2.69 10.17
N ILE A 61 -30.58 -2.96 8.94
CA ILE A 61 -29.73 -3.51 7.87
C ILE A 61 -28.62 -2.53 7.50
N ALA A 62 -28.93 -1.23 7.38
CA ALA A 62 -27.92 -0.22 7.07
C ALA A 62 -26.85 -0.11 8.18
N GLN A 63 -27.25 -0.21 9.45
CA GLN A 63 -26.32 -0.24 10.58
C GLN A 63 -25.39 -1.46 10.53
N MET A 64 -25.95 -2.68 10.35
CA MET A 64 -25.15 -3.91 10.19
C MET A 64 -24.20 -3.83 8.99
N ALA A 65 -24.68 -3.27 7.88
CA ALA A 65 -23.90 -3.08 6.67
C ALA A 65 -22.99 -1.84 6.72
N SER A 66 -22.94 -1.08 7.81
CA SER A 66 -22.13 0.15 7.97
C SER A 66 -22.33 1.17 6.83
N VAL A 67 -23.55 1.28 6.29
CA VAL A 67 -23.91 2.20 5.18
C VAL A 67 -25.04 3.14 5.61
N SER A 68 -25.31 4.18 4.83
CA SER A 68 -26.49 5.03 5.08
C SER A 68 -27.76 4.36 4.55
N VAL A 69 -28.89 4.61 5.22
CA VAL A 69 -30.22 4.17 4.74
C VAL A 69 -30.46 4.64 3.31
N GLU A 70 -30.03 5.86 2.97
CA GLU A 70 -30.17 6.39 1.62
C GLU A 70 -29.35 5.62 0.58
N SER A 71 -28.12 5.23 0.89
CA SER A 71 -27.32 4.40 -0.02
C SER A 71 -27.91 3.01 -0.21
N LEU A 72 -28.47 2.43 0.86
CA LEU A 72 -29.17 1.15 0.80
C LEU A 72 -30.43 1.25 -0.07
N ARG A 73 -31.22 2.31 0.08
CA ARG A 73 -32.41 2.60 -0.74
C ARG A 73 -32.06 2.75 -2.21
N ARG A 74 -31.02 3.53 -2.54
CA ARG A 74 -30.57 3.71 -3.94
C ARG A 74 -30.08 2.41 -4.58
N ALA A 75 -29.49 1.50 -3.79
CA ALA A 75 -29.08 0.18 -4.28
C ALA A 75 -30.25 -0.79 -4.48
N ASN A 76 -31.44 -0.48 -3.95
CA ASN A 76 -32.62 -1.33 -3.94
C ASN A 76 -33.90 -0.56 -4.34
N PRO A 77 -33.96 0.03 -5.56
CA PRO A 77 -35.04 0.92 -5.97
C PRO A 77 -36.42 0.24 -6.06
N SER A 78 -36.46 -1.09 -6.20
CA SER A 78 -37.69 -1.88 -6.26
C SER A 78 -38.25 -2.26 -4.88
N ILE A 79 -37.51 -2.05 -3.80
CA ILE A 79 -37.94 -2.44 -2.44
C ILE A 79 -38.54 -1.22 -1.76
N ASN A 80 -39.81 -1.34 -1.33
CA ASN A 80 -40.43 -0.34 -0.46
C ASN A 80 -40.01 -0.58 1.00
N PRO A 81 -39.24 0.33 1.64
CA PRO A 81 -38.76 0.12 3.01
C PRO A 81 -39.88 -0.03 4.06
N ALA A 82 -41.07 0.50 3.79
CA ALA A 82 -42.22 0.40 4.69
C ALA A 82 -42.97 -0.94 4.57
N ARG A 83 -42.62 -1.80 3.60
CA ARG A 83 -43.26 -3.11 3.36
C ARG A 83 -42.22 -4.22 3.25
N LEU A 84 -41.22 -4.17 4.13
CA LEU A 84 -40.16 -5.17 4.17
C LEU A 84 -40.73 -6.51 4.68
N GLN A 85 -40.46 -7.61 3.96
CA GLN A 85 -40.93 -8.95 4.32
C GLN A 85 -39.74 -9.87 4.54
N VAL A 86 -39.86 -10.78 5.50
CA VAL A 86 -38.87 -11.83 5.78
C VAL A 86 -38.59 -12.61 4.50
N GLY A 87 -37.31 -12.88 4.22
CA GLY A 87 -36.85 -13.57 3.01
C GLY A 87 -36.59 -12.65 1.81
N MET A 88 -37.01 -11.37 1.85
CA MET A 88 -36.62 -10.42 0.81
C MET A 88 -35.10 -10.25 0.75
N ILE A 89 -34.56 -10.10 -0.45
CA ILE A 89 -33.13 -9.91 -0.68
C ILE A 89 -32.83 -8.42 -0.84
N VAL A 90 -32.02 -7.87 0.05
CA VAL A 90 -31.52 -6.50 0.01
C VAL A 90 -30.06 -6.51 -0.44
N ARG A 91 -29.75 -5.83 -1.54
CA ARG A 91 -28.37 -5.65 -2.03
C ARG A 91 -27.64 -4.63 -1.15
N ILE A 92 -26.47 -5.01 -0.65
CA ILE A 92 -25.59 -4.10 0.10
C ILE A 92 -24.77 -3.27 -0.92
N PRO A 93 -24.83 -1.92 -0.88
CA PRO A 93 -24.09 -1.10 -1.82
C PRO A 93 -22.57 -1.21 -1.60
N ASN A 94 -21.81 -1.12 -2.69
CA ASN A 94 -20.39 -0.82 -2.60
C ASN A 94 -20.21 0.68 -2.31
N ILE A 95 -19.42 0.99 -1.28
CA ILE A 95 -19.13 2.36 -0.85
C ILE A 95 -17.65 2.73 -1.00
N SER A 96 -16.84 1.90 -1.65
CA SER A 96 -15.38 2.03 -1.76
C SER A 96 -14.89 3.17 -2.68
N ASN A 97 -15.69 4.24 -2.86
CA ASN A 97 -15.41 5.35 -3.77
C ASN A 97 -14.55 6.46 -3.13
N TYR A 98 -14.03 6.24 -1.93
CA TYR A 98 -13.20 7.21 -1.22
C TYR A 98 -11.72 6.80 -1.24
N TYR A 99 -10.89 7.58 -1.93
CA TYR A 99 -9.48 7.26 -2.12
C TYR A 99 -8.64 7.70 -0.92
N VAL A 100 -7.99 6.75 -0.25
CA VAL A 100 -7.20 7.04 0.96
C VAL A 100 -5.76 6.58 0.81
N THR A 101 -4.87 7.29 1.50
CA THR A 101 -3.55 6.78 1.84
C THR A 101 -3.66 5.82 3.01
N SER A 102 -3.07 4.62 2.89
CA SER A 102 -3.00 3.63 3.98
C SER A 102 -1.55 3.46 4.44
N LEU A 103 -1.31 3.61 5.75
CA LEU A 103 0.01 3.46 6.37
C LEU A 103 -0.03 2.35 7.43
N GLY A 104 0.78 1.31 7.27
CA GLY A 104 0.93 0.26 8.27
C GLY A 104 2.29 0.32 8.96
N TYR A 105 2.32 0.28 10.29
CA TYR A 105 3.56 0.10 11.03
C TYR A 105 3.91 -1.36 11.18
N TYR A 106 5.19 -1.68 11.00
CA TYR A 106 5.71 -3.03 11.10
C TYR A 106 7.07 -3.04 11.80
N SER A 107 7.14 -3.75 12.93
CA SER A 107 8.40 -4.09 13.57
C SER A 107 9.16 -5.12 12.74
N VAL A 108 10.34 -4.75 12.25
CA VAL A 108 11.21 -5.65 11.46
C VAL A 108 11.65 -6.83 12.32
N ARG A 109 11.58 -8.05 11.76
CA ARG A 109 11.90 -9.29 12.49
C ARG A 109 12.97 -10.07 11.75
N THR A 110 12.56 -11.11 11.04
CA THR A 110 13.44 -11.95 10.23
C THR A 110 13.07 -11.79 8.77
N PRO A 111 14.02 -11.92 7.82
CA PRO A 111 13.74 -11.77 6.40
C PRO A 111 12.51 -12.55 5.90
N GLN A 112 12.30 -13.77 6.37
CA GLN A 112 11.17 -14.62 5.99
C GLN A 112 9.84 -14.11 6.59
N ALA A 113 9.85 -13.67 7.85
CA ALA A 113 8.67 -13.11 8.51
C ALA A 113 8.28 -11.76 7.90
N ASP A 114 9.28 -10.94 7.55
CA ASP A 114 9.10 -9.66 6.89
C ASP A 114 8.49 -9.85 5.49
N GLN A 115 9.06 -10.76 4.70
CA GLN A 115 8.58 -11.03 3.35
C GLN A 115 7.12 -11.50 3.37
N ARG A 116 6.79 -12.46 4.24
CA ARG A 116 5.42 -13.00 4.35
C ARG A 116 4.43 -11.90 4.73
N LEU A 117 4.69 -11.17 5.81
CA LEU A 117 3.75 -10.17 6.31
C LEU A 117 3.55 -9.05 5.29
N ILE A 118 4.64 -8.56 4.68
CA ILE A 118 4.54 -7.49 3.70
C ILE A 118 3.77 -7.97 2.46
N THR A 119 4.02 -9.18 1.97
CA THR A 119 3.25 -9.75 0.85
C THR A 119 1.76 -9.81 1.20
N ASP A 120 1.40 -10.36 2.35
CA ASP A 120 0.00 -10.55 2.77
C ASP A 120 -0.76 -9.23 2.93
N PHE A 121 -0.13 -8.21 3.49
CA PHE A 121 -0.76 -6.90 3.72
C PHE A 121 -0.59 -5.92 2.58
N SER A 122 0.33 -6.17 1.63
CA SER A 122 0.62 -5.23 0.57
C SER A 122 -0.61 -4.75 -0.19
N PRO A 123 -1.65 -5.55 -0.54
CA PRO A 123 -2.82 -5.04 -1.27
C PRO A 123 -3.53 -3.87 -0.56
N TYR A 124 -3.37 -3.76 0.76
CA TYR A 124 -4.07 -2.82 1.63
C TYR A 124 -3.22 -1.63 2.08
N LEU A 125 -1.97 -1.51 1.60
CA LEU A 125 -1.02 -0.50 2.02
C LEU A 125 -0.60 0.43 0.88
N THR A 126 -0.56 1.73 1.16
CA THR A 126 0.18 2.71 0.34
C THR A 126 1.64 2.77 0.81
N TYR A 127 1.81 2.85 2.12
CA TYR A 127 3.09 2.97 2.80
C TYR A 127 3.23 1.88 3.87
N ILE A 128 4.47 1.50 4.13
CA ILE A 128 4.83 0.70 5.31
C ILE A 128 5.95 1.42 6.08
N ALA A 129 5.69 1.72 7.36
CA ALA A 129 6.69 2.30 8.25
C ALA A 129 7.43 1.17 8.97
N LEU A 130 8.72 1.02 8.68
CA LEU A 130 9.58 -0.01 9.26
C LEU A 130 10.13 0.49 10.59
N PHE A 131 9.73 -0.19 11.66
CA PHE A 131 10.08 0.12 13.05
C PHE A 131 11.27 -0.78 13.48
N GLU A 132 12.39 -0.25 13.97
CA GLU A 132 12.75 1.18 14.05
C GLU A 132 14.26 1.41 14.03
N TYR A 133 14.64 2.67 13.80
CA TYR A 133 15.96 3.23 14.08
C TYR A 133 15.85 4.23 15.22
N HIS A 134 16.76 4.18 16.17
CA HIS A 134 16.84 5.15 17.27
C HIS A 134 18.14 5.95 17.15
N PHE A 135 18.11 7.18 17.65
CA PHE A 135 19.27 8.07 17.62
C PHE A 135 19.95 8.19 18.98
N SER A 136 21.25 8.50 18.99
CA SER A 136 22.03 8.82 20.19
C SER A 136 22.10 10.33 20.45
N PRO A 137 22.47 10.79 21.65
CA PRO A 137 22.50 12.22 22.00
C PRO A 137 23.36 13.11 21.08
N ASP A 138 24.38 12.53 20.43
CA ASP A 138 25.28 13.19 19.48
C ASP A 138 24.77 13.16 18.02
N GLY A 139 23.58 12.61 17.79
CA GLY A 139 22.97 12.48 16.47
C GLY A 139 23.43 11.25 15.68
N GLY A 140 24.11 10.29 16.32
CA GLY A 140 24.31 8.96 15.76
C GLY A 140 22.97 8.25 15.53
N LEU A 141 22.97 7.24 14.66
CA LEU A 141 21.78 6.47 14.29
C LEU A 141 22.10 4.98 14.41
N SER A 142 21.17 4.20 14.97
CA SER A 142 21.29 2.75 15.07
C SER A 142 21.23 2.07 13.70
N THR A 143 21.30 0.73 13.68
CA THR A 143 21.19 -0.06 12.45
C THR A 143 20.00 -1.01 12.55
N LEU A 144 19.41 -1.32 11.39
CA LEU A 144 18.29 -2.25 11.27
C LEU A 144 18.54 -3.22 10.10
N ASN A 145 18.19 -4.50 10.26
CA ASN A 145 18.30 -5.50 9.19
C ASN A 145 17.01 -5.57 8.36
N ASP A 146 16.79 -4.52 7.56
CA ASP A 146 15.52 -4.20 6.90
C ASP A 146 15.54 -4.33 5.37
N LEU A 147 16.69 -4.67 4.78
CA LEU A 147 16.85 -4.73 3.31
C LEU A 147 15.86 -5.67 2.63
N THR A 148 15.50 -6.78 3.27
CA THR A 148 14.48 -7.70 2.73
C THR A 148 13.10 -7.04 2.78
N ALA A 149 12.74 -6.44 3.92
CA ALA A 149 11.47 -5.73 4.08
C ALA A 149 11.30 -4.61 3.05
N ILE A 150 12.34 -3.78 2.85
CA ILE A 150 12.36 -2.70 1.86
C ILE A 150 12.13 -3.24 0.45
N LYS A 151 12.89 -4.27 0.05
CA LYS A 151 12.78 -4.88 -1.28
C LYS A 151 11.40 -5.51 -1.52
N THR A 152 10.86 -6.21 -0.52
CA THR A 152 9.52 -6.80 -0.61
C THR A 152 8.44 -5.72 -0.72
N ALA A 153 8.55 -4.61 0.02
CA ALA A 153 7.60 -3.52 -0.08
C ALA A 153 7.55 -2.95 -1.50
N TRP A 154 8.72 -2.63 -2.07
CA TRP A 154 8.82 -2.14 -3.44
C TRP A 154 8.28 -3.12 -4.48
N SER A 155 8.60 -4.43 -4.35
CA SER A 155 8.10 -5.44 -5.29
C SER A 155 6.57 -5.58 -5.29
N HIS A 156 5.90 -5.13 -4.21
CA HIS A 156 4.45 -5.13 -4.08
C HIS A 156 3.82 -3.73 -4.16
N ARG A 157 4.56 -2.76 -4.73
CA ARG A 157 4.09 -1.38 -4.92
C ARG A 157 3.64 -0.70 -3.61
N VAL A 158 4.39 -0.94 -2.53
CA VAL A 158 4.25 -0.27 -1.23
C VAL A 158 5.51 0.54 -0.99
N LYS A 159 5.36 1.81 -0.60
CA LYS A 159 6.48 2.71 -0.33
C LYS A 159 7.01 2.47 1.11
N PRO A 160 8.25 1.97 1.29
CA PRO A 160 8.82 1.80 2.63
C PRO A 160 9.27 3.15 3.20
N LEU A 161 8.95 3.39 4.47
CA LEU A 161 9.36 4.56 5.24
C LEU A 161 10.27 4.11 6.40
N MET A 162 11.36 4.83 6.61
CA MET A 162 12.31 4.58 7.70
C MET A 162 11.81 5.25 8.98
N THR A 163 11.41 4.48 9.99
CA THR A 163 10.89 5.05 11.25
C THR A 163 12.02 5.40 12.19
N ILE A 164 12.08 6.66 12.63
CA ILE A 164 13.10 7.17 13.55
C ILE A 164 12.47 7.50 14.89
N THR A 165 12.98 6.91 15.97
CA THR A 165 12.44 7.10 17.31
C THR A 165 13.45 7.70 18.27
N ASN A 166 12.95 8.19 19.41
CA ASN A 166 13.74 8.52 20.60
C ASN A 166 13.66 7.39 21.66
N LEU A 167 13.58 6.14 21.22
CA LEU A 167 13.60 4.99 22.12
C LEU A 167 14.98 4.75 22.73
N THR A 168 14.94 4.26 23.97
CA THR A 168 16.07 3.74 24.74
C THR A 168 15.68 2.39 25.33
N GLU A 169 16.61 1.73 26.03
CA GLU A 169 16.29 0.49 26.77
C GLU A 169 15.17 0.66 27.80
N SER A 170 14.93 1.88 28.29
CA SER A 170 13.88 2.21 29.25
C SER A 170 12.57 2.73 28.60
N GLY A 171 12.47 2.68 27.28
CA GLY A 171 11.36 3.27 26.51
C GLY A 171 11.68 4.64 25.93
N PHE A 172 10.64 5.39 25.55
CA PHE A 172 10.79 6.71 24.93
C PHE A 172 11.39 7.72 25.90
N SER A 173 12.36 8.51 25.43
CA SER A 173 13.11 9.44 26.27
C SER A 173 12.94 10.89 25.83
N SER A 174 12.18 11.65 26.64
CA SER A 174 12.02 13.10 26.46
C SER A 174 13.34 13.87 26.58
N GLN A 175 14.24 13.38 27.44
CA GLN A 175 15.56 13.97 27.69
C GLN A 175 16.48 13.80 26.48
N LEU A 176 16.45 12.62 25.85
CA LEU A 176 17.20 12.35 24.62
C LEU A 176 16.76 13.30 23.49
N THR A 177 15.46 13.46 23.29
CA THR A 177 14.90 14.43 22.35
C THR A 177 15.35 15.85 22.66
N SER A 178 15.25 16.27 23.93
CA SER A 178 15.66 17.61 24.37
C SER A 178 17.15 17.88 24.10
N GLN A 179 18.03 16.94 24.45
CA GLN A 179 19.48 17.07 24.22
C GLN A 179 19.82 17.19 22.74
N MET A 180 19.24 16.32 21.90
CA MET A 180 19.48 16.32 20.45
C MET A 180 18.95 17.61 19.80
N LEU A 181 17.73 18.04 20.15
CA LEU A 181 17.12 19.24 19.57
C LEU A 181 17.86 20.53 19.95
N ASN A 182 18.43 20.61 21.16
CA ASN A 182 19.17 21.79 21.63
C ASN A 182 20.63 21.83 21.14
N ASN A 183 21.12 20.81 20.43
CA ASN A 183 22.49 20.74 19.92
C ASN A 183 22.51 20.76 18.38
N SER A 184 22.89 21.89 17.78
CA SER A 184 22.91 22.06 16.31
C SER A 184 23.85 21.09 15.60
N THR A 185 24.97 20.70 16.22
CA THR A 185 25.87 19.69 15.68
C THR A 185 25.18 18.33 15.66
N ALA A 186 24.52 17.94 16.76
CA ALA A 186 23.78 16.67 16.85
C ALA A 186 22.63 16.61 15.83
N ARG A 187 21.83 17.69 15.71
CA ARG A 187 20.76 17.76 14.70
C ARG A 187 21.30 17.55 13.29
N ASN A 188 22.37 18.25 12.93
CA ASN A 188 22.99 18.13 11.60
C ASN A 188 23.57 16.73 11.35
N THR A 189 24.23 16.14 12.36
CA THR A 189 24.72 14.75 12.29
C THR A 189 23.57 13.79 12.02
N LEU A 190 22.48 13.88 12.79
CA LEU A 190 21.32 13.02 12.64
C LEU A 190 20.67 13.17 11.26
N ILE A 191 20.43 14.41 10.81
CA ILE A 191 19.87 14.68 9.47
C ILE A 191 20.76 14.07 8.38
N ASN A 192 22.08 14.20 8.47
CA ASN A 192 22.99 13.63 7.50
C ASN A 192 22.98 12.09 7.51
N ARG A 193 22.90 11.46 8.69
CA ARG A 193 22.78 9.99 8.82
C ARG A 193 21.46 9.47 8.25
N ILE A 194 20.36 10.15 8.54
CA ILE A 194 19.05 9.83 7.98
C ILE A 194 19.09 9.86 6.45
N LEU A 195 19.61 10.93 5.85
CA LEU A 195 19.72 11.03 4.38
C LEU A 195 20.58 9.93 3.78
N GLN A 196 21.70 9.62 4.44
CA GLN A 196 22.60 8.56 4.01
C GLN A 196 21.88 7.20 4.00
N GLU A 197 21.23 6.83 5.09
CA GLU A 197 20.52 5.54 5.20
C GLU A 197 19.36 5.43 4.22
N VAL A 198 18.51 6.47 4.14
CA VAL A 198 17.38 6.51 3.21
C VAL A 198 17.85 6.29 1.76
N SER A 199 18.90 6.99 1.36
CA SER A 199 19.45 6.91 0.00
C SER A 199 20.13 5.56 -0.26
N THR A 200 20.92 5.07 0.71
CA THR A 200 21.73 3.85 0.55
C THR A 200 20.85 2.61 0.51
N LYS A 201 19.83 2.54 1.38
CA LYS A 201 18.93 1.38 1.48
C LYS A 201 17.74 1.45 0.54
N GLY A 202 17.44 2.62 -0.02
CA GLY A 202 16.35 2.81 -0.97
C GLY A 202 14.98 2.95 -0.32
N TYR A 203 14.91 3.70 0.79
CA TYR A 203 13.63 4.11 1.39
C TYR A 203 12.95 5.19 0.54
N ASP A 204 11.62 5.24 0.56
CA ASP A 204 10.85 6.32 -0.09
C ASP A 204 10.89 7.62 0.73
N GLY A 205 11.11 7.50 2.03
CA GLY A 205 11.17 8.63 2.95
C GLY A 205 11.31 8.18 4.39
N VAL A 206 11.03 9.10 5.30
CA VAL A 206 11.18 8.89 6.74
C VAL A 206 9.87 9.11 7.47
N ASN A 207 9.71 8.41 8.59
CA ASN A 207 8.65 8.60 9.55
C ASN A 207 9.28 8.98 10.89
N ILE A 208 9.09 10.22 11.34
CA ILE A 208 9.56 10.65 12.65
C ILE A 208 8.55 10.22 13.70
N ASP A 209 9.00 9.50 14.72
CA ASP A 209 8.17 9.03 15.83
C ASP A 209 8.85 9.38 17.15
N PHE A 210 8.90 10.69 17.42
CA PHE A 210 9.49 11.21 18.65
C PHE A 210 8.38 11.41 19.67
N GLU A 211 8.35 10.57 20.69
CA GLU A 211 7.36 10.59 21.75
C GLU A 211 7.84 11.36 22.99
N MET A 212 6.89 11.85 23.79
CA MET A 212 7.15 12.62 25.01
C MET A 212 7.95 13.91 24.80
N THR A 213 7.81 14.56 23.64
CA THR A 213 8.48 15.86 23.36
C THR A 213 8.00 16.93 24.35
N LEU A 214 8.96 17.57 25.03
CA LEU A 214 8.68 18.57 26.07
C LEU A 214 8.14 19.89 25.49
N GLU A 215 7.33 20.61 26.28
CA GLU A 215 6.79 21.93 25.90
C GLU A 215 7.89 22.91 25.48
N LYS A 216 8.99 22.98 26.25
CA LYS A 216 10.12 23.88 25.97
C LYS A 216 10.81 23.59 24.63
N ASP A 217 10.66 22.38 24.08
CA ASP A 217 11.30 21.94 22.84
C ASP A 217 10.34 22.01 21.64
N ARG A 218 9.12 22.53 21.82
CA ARG A 218 8.06 22.60 20.78
C ARG A 218 8.56 23.22 19.46
N ASP A 219 9.15 24.41 19.56
CA ASP A 219 9.57 25.17 18.38
C ASP A 219 10.85 24.59 17.77
N LEU A 220 11.74 24.07 18.61
CA LEU A 220 12.95 23.36 18.17
C LEU A 220 12.59 22.08 17.42
N PHE A 221 11.56 21.35 17.86
CA PHE A 221 11.10 20.15 17.18
C PHE A 221 10.53 20.48 15.80
N THR A 222 9.70 21.52 15.71
CA THR A 222 9.19 22.03 14.42
C THR A 222 10.34 22.53 13.52
N GLY A 223 11.34 23.20 14.10
CA GLY A 223 12.55 23.64 13.41
C GLY A 223 13.37 22.48 12.83
N PHE A 224 13.61 21.44 13.63
CA PHE A 224 14.27 20.22 13.19
C PHE A 224 13.54 19.54 12.02
N LEU A 225 12.21 19.43 12.09
CA LEU A 225 11.41 18.86 10.99
C LEU A 225 11.52 19.71 9.71
N ARG A 226 11.62 21.04 9.83
CA ARG A 226 11.88 21.93 8.69
C ARG A 226 13.26 21.70 8.09
N GLU A 227 14.31 21.68 8.93
CA GLU A 227 15.70 21.40 8.51
C GLU A 227 15.78 20.04 7.78
N LEU A 228 15.12 19.01 8.32
CA LEU A 228 15.05 17.69 7.71
C LEU A 228 14.27 17.70 6.39
N ARG A 229 13.13 18.41 6.33
CA ARG A 229 12.33 18.54 5.11
C ARG A 229 13.13 19.18 3.98
N ASP A 230 13.86 20.25 4.27
CA ASP A 230 14.65 20.99 3.27
C ASP A 230 15.73 20.12 2.63
N ARG A 231 16.18 19.08 3.33
CA ARG A 231 17.17 18.13 2.83
C ARG A 231 16.54 16.92 2.11
N LEU A 232 15.39 16.43 2.59
CA LEU A 232 14.70 15.28 1.98
C LEU A 232 13.99 15.65 0.67
N LYS A 233 13.33 16.83 0.63
CA LYS A 233 12.48 17.23 -0.49
C LYS A 233 13.24 17.31 -1.84
N PRO A 234 14.43 17.91 -1.95
CA PRO A 234 15.17 17.94 -3.21
C PRO A 234 15.64 16.56 -3.69
N ALA A 235 15.81 15.61 -2.77
CA ALA A 235 16.15 14.22 -3.08
C ALA A 235 14.92 13.37 -3.45
N GLY A 236 13.70 13.95 -3.43
CA GLY A 236 12.46 13.25 -3.74
C GLY A 236 11.92 12.37 -2.61
N HIS A 237 12.46 12.51 -1.40
CA HIS A 237 12.05 11.72 -0.24
C HIS A 237 10.93 12.40 0.56
N LEU A 238 10.02 11.58 1.09
CA LEU A 238 8.93 12.05 1.95
C LEU A 238 9.40 12.28 3.40
N LEU A 239 8.78 13.25 4.05
CA LEU A 239 8.83 13.43 5.50
C LEU A 239 7.43 13.18 6.08
N THR A 240 7.30 12.17 6.91
CA THR A 240 6.07 11.83 7.64
C THR A 240 6.33 11.83 9.13
N ILE A 241 5.28 11.92 9.95
CA ILE A 241 5.41 11.98 11.41
C ILE A 241 4.24 11.27 12.10
N ALA A 242 4.56 10.54 13.17
CA ALA A 242 3.61 10.09 14.18
C ALA A 242 3.46 11.17 15.27
N VAL A 243 2.22 11.52 15.62
CA VAL A 243 1.92 12.45 16.72
C VAL A 243 0.87 11.87 17.66
N PRO A 244 1.00 12.09 18.97
CA PRO A 244 -0.04 11.73 19.93
C PRO A 244 -1.32 12.54 19.66
N PRO A 245 -2.51 12.03 20.04
CA PRO A 245 -3.78 12.66 19.72
C PRO A 245 -4.02 13.89 20.60
N LYS A 246 -4.29 15.05 19.99
CA LYS A 246 -4.61 16.30 20.69
C LYS A 246 -6.06 16.71 20.46
N THR A 247 -6.74 17.15 21.51
CA THR A 247 -8.07 17.79 21.44
C THR A 247 -8.03 19.28 21.76
N SER A 248 -6.92 19.77 22.33
CA SER A 248 -6.63 21.20 22.52
C SER A 248 -5.12 21.43 22.65
N ASP A 249 -4.68 22.69 22.62
CA ASP A 249 -3.29 23.08 22.88
C ASP A 249 -2.95 23.19 24.39
N ASN A 250 -3.93 23.02 25.28
CA ASN A 250 -3.77 23.24 26.72
C ASN A 250 -3.44 21.96 27.51
N ILE A 251 -3.22 20.82 26.83
CA ILE A 251 -2.88 19.54 27.48
C ILE A 251 -1.37 19.52 27.77
N PRO A 252 -0.92 19.58 29.04
CA PRO A 252 0.47 19.88 29.38
C PRO A 252 1.50 18.97 28.71
N TRP A 253 1.27 17.65 28.72
CA TRP A 253 2.20 16.66 28.16
C TRP A 253 2.19 16.58 26.62
N LEU A 254 1.27 17.28 25.95
CA LEU A 254 1.15 17.30 24.48
C LEU A 254 1.57 18.65 23.87
N LYS A 255 2.05 19.59 24.69
CA LYS A 255 2.41 20.93 24.22
C LYS A 255 3.65 20.95 23.34
N GLY A 256 4.52 19.95 23.39
CA GLY A 256 5.66 19.80 22.48
C GLY A 256 5.27 19.58 21.00
N TYR A 257 4.00 19.23 20.72
CA TYR A 257 3.52 18.94 19.36
C TYR A 257 2.71 20.11 18.79
N ASP A 258 3.38 20.95 18.01
CA ASP A 258 2.73 22.02 17.26
C ASP A 258 2.05 21.51 15.98
N TYR A 259 0.78 21.13 16.05
CA TYR A 259 0.07 20.56 14.89
C TYR A 259 0.13 21.48 13.65
N GLY A 260 0.03 22.81 13.82
CA GLY A 260 0.10 23.75 12.71
C GLY A 260 1.51 23.82 12.09
N GLY A 261 2.54 24.04 12.92
CA GLY A 261 3.93 24.05 12.50
C GLY A 261 4.37 22.73 11.86
N ILE A 262 4.08 21.60 12.50
CA ILE A 262 4.36 20.26 11.99
C ILE A 262 3.63 20.03 10.66
N GLY A 263 2.32 20.28 10.60
CA GLY A 263 1.50 20.10 9.40
C GLY A 263 1.95 20.92 8.19
N SER A 264 2.64 22.03 8.43
CA SER A 264 3.22 22.87 7.38
C SER A 264 4.46 22.27 6.72
N VAL A 265 5.24 21.44 7.43
CA VAL A 265 6.53 20.91 6.96
C VAL A 265 6.48 19.44 6.50
N VAL A 266 5.59 18.63 7.07
CA VAL A 266 5.48 17.19 6.73
C VAL A 266 4.57 16.94 5.51
N ASP A 267 4.78 15.83 4.81
CA ASP A 267 3.90 15.33 3.75
C ASP A 267 2.65 14.67 4.32
N LEU A 268 2.80 13.86 5.36
CA LEU A 268 1.72 13.15 6.04
C LEU A 268 1.91 13.22 7.56
N MET A 269 0.80 13.36 8.28
CA MET A 269 0.73 13.35 9.74
C MET A 269 -0.15 12.17 10.16
N PHE A 270 0.47 11.17 10.76
CA PHE A 270 -0.19 10.03 11.38
C PHE A 270 -0.55 10.39 12.82
N ILE A 271 -1.85 10.48 13.12
CA ILE A 271 -2.32 10.77 14.47
C ILE A 271 -2.61 9.44 15.17
N MET A 272 -1.89 9.18 16.26
CA MET A 272 -2.03 7.98 17.10
C MET A 272 -3.29 8.05 17.95
N ALA A 273 -4.47 8.06 17.33
CA ALA A 273 -5.77 8.26 18.00
C ALA A 273 -6.24 7.02 18.78
N TYR A 274 -5.43 6.62 19.75
CA TYR A 274 -5.62 5.50 20.67
C TYR A 274 -4.87 5.78 21.98
N ASP A 275 -4.93 4.85 22.92
CA ASP A 275 -4.33 4.90 24.26
C ASP A 275 -4.88 6.03 25.17
N TRP A 276 -6.18 6.36 25.05
CA TRP A 276 -6.87 7.09 26.11
C TRP A 276 -6.90 6.29 27.41
N HIS A 277 -7.07 4.98 27.29
CA HIS A 277 -6.78 4.02 28.33
C HIS A 277 -5.74 3.03 27.80
N HIS A 278 -4.70 2.80 28.59
CA HIS A 278 -3.52 2.03 28.21
C HIS A 278 -3.06 1.10 29.36
N SER A 279 -1.95 0.40 29.14
CA SER A 279 -1.44 -0.61 30.06
C SER A 279 -1.17 -0.12 31.49
N ALA A 280 -0.92 1.18 31.67
CA ALA A 280 -0.60 1.80 32.96
C ALA A 280 -1.67 2.80 33.42
N SER A 281 -2.86 2.78 32.82
CA SER A 281 -4.01 3.56 33.24
C SER A 281 -5.07 2.68 33.90
N GLU A 282 -6.08 3.33 34.48
CA GLU A 282 -7.34 2.67 34.81
C GLU A 282 -8.00 2.05 33.56
N PRO A 283 -8.82 0.99 33.73
CA PRO A 283 -9.49 0.34 32.61
C PRO A 283 -10.47 1.26 31.89
N GLY A 284 -10.51 1.16 30.57
CA GLY A 284 -11.46 1.89 29.73
C GLY A 284 -11.25 1.63 28.24
N PRO A 285 -12.01 2.33 27.37
CA PRO A 285 -11.88 2.17 25.92
C PRO A 285 -10.52 2.68 25.43
N VAL A 286 -9.84 1.89 24.59
CA VAL A 286 -8.52 2.28 24.03
C VAL A 286 -8.63 3.52 23.14
N ALA A 287 -9.66 3.57 22.29
CA ALA A 287 -9.90 4.66 21.36
C ALA A 287 -11.38 5.07 21.34
N PRO A 288 -11.87 5.78 22.37
CA PRO A 288 -13.27 6.16 22.48
C PRO A 288 -13.65 7.15 21.36
N ILE A 289 -14.73 6.87 20.64
CA ILE A 289 -15.10 7.54 19.38
C ILE A 289 -15.28 9.06 19.52
N ASN A 290 -15.75 9.52 20.68
CA ASN A 290 -15.98 10.93 21.01
C ASN A 290 -14.66 11.71 21.15
N GLU A 291 -13.61 11.08 21.68
CA GLU A 291 -12.28 11.68 21.75
C GLU A 291 -11.59 11.63 20.39
N VAL A 292 -11.68 10.50 19.67
CA VAL A 292 -11.18 10.37 18.29
C VAL A 292 -11.78 11.47 17.39
N ARG A 293 -13.09 11.71 17.50
CA ARG A 293 -13.77 12.80 16.77
C ARG A 293 -13.22 14.17 17.14
N ARG A 294 -13.06 14.46 18.43
CA ARG A 294 -12.48 15.75 18.90
C ARG A 294 -11.06 15.94 18.41
N THR A 295 -10.26 14.87 18.35
CA THR A 295 -8.91 14.92 17.80
C THR A 295 -8.90 15.26 16.31
N ILE A 296 -9.79 14.64 15.52
CA ILE A 296 -9.91 14.98 14.09
C ILE A 296 -10.33 16.44 13.92
N GLN A 297 -11.33 16.91 14.68
CA GLN A 297 -11.78 18.31 14.65
C GLN A 297 -10.65 19.29 14.97
N PHE A 298 -9.90 19.04 16.04
CA PHE A 298 -8.75 19.86 16.40
C PHE A 298 -7.66 19.88 15.31
N ALA A 299 -7.42 18.73 14.67
CA ALA A 299 -6.40 18.59 13.65
C ALA A 299 -6.75 19.28 12.33
N ILE A 300 -7.99 19.17 11.85
CA ILE A 300 -8.40 19.76 10.56
C ILE A 300 -8.39 21.28 10.55
N ASP A 301 -8.47 21.92 11.73
CA ASP A 301 -8.34 23.38 11.87
C ASP A 301 -6.90 23.87 11.69
N ARG A 302 -5.91 22.96 11.75
CA ARG A 302 -4.47 23.29 11.75
C ARG A 302 -3.70 22.63 10.62
N VAL A 303 -4.17 21.49 10.13
CA VAL A 303 -3.48 20.63 9.16
C VAL A 303 -4.38 20.38 7.97
N PRO A 304 -3.89 20.53 6.72
CA PRO A 304 -4.69 20.20 5.55
C PRO A 304 -5.22 18.76 5.62
N ARG A 305 -6.53 18.57 5.50
CA ARG A 305 -7.23 17.28 5.65
C ARG A 305 -6.52 16.13 4.92
N LYS A 306 -6.07 16.37 3.69
CA LYS A 306 -5.36 15.39 2.82
C LYS A 306 -4.04 14.85 3.39
N LYS A 307 -3.44 15.53 4.37
CA LYS A 307 -2.21 15.10 5.04
C LYS A 307 -2.47 14.25 6.29
N ILE A 308 -3.70 14.27 6.82
CA ILE A 308 -4.03 13.61 8.09
C ILE A 308 -4.35 12.14 7.84
N LEU A 309 -3.63 11.25 8.52
CA LEU A 309 -3.93 9.83 8.60
C LEU A 309 -4.40 9.50 10.02
N LEU A 310 -5.57 8.86 10.13
CA LEU A 310 -6.09 8.41 11.42
C LEU A 310 -5.51 7.05 11.79
N GLY A 311 -4.76 6.99 12.89
CA GLY A 311 -4.27 5.74 13.47
C GLY A 311 -5.38 4.96 14.17
N LEU A 312 -5.45 3.68 13.88
CA LEU A 312 -6.40 2.73 14.49
C LEU A 312 -5.62 1.68 15.31
N PRO A 313 -6.04 1.39 16.56
CA PRO A 313 -5.40 0.37 17.36
C PRO A 313 -5.84 -1.03 16.91
N LEU A 314 -4.87 -1.93 16.74
CA LEU A 314 -5.12 -3.36 16.49
C LEU A 314 -5.01 -4.22 17.76
N TYR A 315 -5.12 -3.57 18.92
CA TYR A 315 -4.99 -4.16 20.24
C TYR A 315 -6.01 -3.58 21.23
N GLY A 316 -6.13 -4.29 22.33
CA GLY A 316 -6.78 -3.91 23.57
C GLY A 316 -5.86 -4.13 24.76
N TYR A 317 -6.42 -4.04 25.96
CA TYR A 317 -5.74 -4.42 27.20
C TYR A 317 -6.66 -5.25 28.09
N ASP A 318 -6.04 -6.08 28.91
CA ASP A 318 -6.67 -6.93 29.89
C ASP A 318 -6.24 -6.49 31.30
N TRP A 319 -7.14 -5.80 32.01
CA TRP A 319 -6.86 -5.27 33.33
C TRP A 319 -7.41 -6.18 34.42
N THR A 320 -6.56 -6.53 35.39
CA THR A 320 -6.98 -7.16 36.64
C THR A 320 -7.72 -6.16 37.53
N LEU A 321 -8.81 -6.63 38.16
CA LEU A 321 -9.68 -5.87 39.06
C LEU A 321 -9.58 -6.39 40.51
N PRO A 322 -9.63 -5.51 41.53
CA PRO A 322 -9.73 -4.05 41.42
C PRO A 322 -8.45 -3.43 40.84
N TYR A 323 -8.60 -2.31 40.13
CA TYR A 323 -7.47 -1.62 39.50
C TYR A 323 -6.42 -1.23 40.55
N ASN A 324 -5.15 -1.49 40.21
CA ASN A 324 -4.00 -1.07 41.00
C ASN A 324 -3.06 -0.24 40.10
N PRO A 325 -2.78 1.04 40.43
CA PRO A 325 -1.89 1.88 39.62
C PRO A 325 -0.44 1.41 39.57
N LYS A 326 -0.07 0.39 40.35
CA LYS A 326 1.26 -0.25 40.30
C LYS A 326 1.31 -1.46 39.36
N THR A 327 0.18 -1.93 38.84
CA THR A 327 0.13 -3.06 37.91
C THR A 327 0.05 -2.58 36.47
N ILE A 328 0.73 -3.30 35.57
CA ILE A 328 0.67 -3.05 34.13
C ILE A 328 -0.25 -4.09 33.51
N ALA A 329 -1.31 -3.63 32.86
CA ALA A 329 -2.22 -4.48 32.10
C ALA A 329 -1.53 -4.99 30.82
N PRO A 330 -1.52 -6.31 30.57
CA PRO A 330 -1.00 -6.85 29.32
C PRO A 330 -1.78 -6.33 28.11
N GLY A 331 -1.05 -5.93 27.08
CA GLY A 331 -1.63 -5.67 25.76
C GLY A 331 -2.05 -6.98 25.09
N ILE A 332 -3.21 -6.97 24.45
CA ILE A 332 -3.80 -8.15 23.80
C ILE A 332 -4.26 -7.78 22.38
N SER A 333 -4.01 -8.60 21.36
CA SER A 333 -4.56 -8.33 20.03
C SER A 333 -6.08 -8.49 20.03
N ASN A 334 -6.76 -7.79 19.12
CA ASN A 334 -8.22 -7.90 18.99
C ASN A 334 -8.67 -9.36 18.79
N GLN A 335 -7.93 -10.15 18.01
CA GLN A 335 -8.24 -11.57 17.80
C GLN A 335 -8.05 -12.41 19.07
N ASN A 336 -7.03 -12.10 19.88
CA ASN A 336 -6.80 -12.80 21.14
C ASN A 336 -7.85 -12.42 22.19
N ALA A 337 -8.34 -11.18 22.21
CA ALA A 337 -9.44 -10.77 23.10
C ALA A 337 -10.72 -11.59 22.83
N VAL A 338 -11.09 -11.78 21.56
CA VAL A 338 -12.22 -12.65 21.17
C VAL A 338 -11.97 -14.10 21.60
N ARG A 339 -10.74 -14.61 21.42
CA ARG A 339 -10.38 -15.97 21.88
C ARG A 339 -10.49 -16.12 23.38
N LEU A 340 -10.05 -15.12 24.16
CA LEU A 340 -10.13 -15.12 25.61
C LEU A 340 -11.58 -15.11 26.09
N ALA A 341 -12.44 -14.29 25.47
CA ALA A 341 -13.87 -14.31 25.74
C ALA A 341 -14.47 -15.70 25.48
N MET A 342 -14.10 -16.35 24.37
CA MET A 342 -14.53 -17.74 24.08
C MET A 342 -14.01 -18.76 25.09
N GLN A 343 -12.76 -18.63 25.56
CA GLN A 343 -12.18 -19.53 26.55
C GLN A 343 -12.92 -19.47 27.89
N HIS A 344 -13.33 -18.27 28.31
CA HIS A 344 -14.06 -18.06 29.56
C HIS A 344 -15.58 -18.05 29.41
N GLN A 345 -16.11 -18.30 28.20
CA GLN A 345 -17.54 -18.17 27.88
C GLN A 345 -18.12 -16.81 28.30
N ALA A 346 -17.31 -15.75 28.19
CA ALA A 346 -17.69 -14.39 28.55
C ALA A 346 -18.47 -13.73 27.41
N GLU A 347 -19.59 -13.09 27.76
CA GLU A 347 -20.34 -12.23 26.84
C GLU A 347 -19.55 -10.97 26.50
N ILE A 348 -19.49 -10.63 25.22
CA ILE A 348 -18.85 -9.39 24.74
C ILE A 348 -19.90 -8.28 24.73
N HIS A 349 -19.79 -7.35 25.65
CA HIS A 349 -20.60 -6.14 25.67
C HIS A 349 -20.06 -5.09 24.70
N TYR A 350 -20.90 -4.10 24.35
CA TYR A 350 -20.52 -3.00 23.46
C TYR A 350 -21.01 -1.67 24.03
N SER A 351 -20.09 -0.76 24.33
CA SER A 351 -20.42 0.60 24.74
C SER A 351 -20.90 1.40 23.53
N LYS A 352 -22.18 1.82 23.53
CA LYS A 352 -22.71 2.72 22.51
C LYS A 352 -22.16 4.15 22.62
N GLU A 353 -21.77 4.56 23.82
CA GLU A 353 -21.21 5.90 24.07
C GLU A 353 -19.80 6.02 23.47
N TYR A 354 -18.97 4.99 23.66
CA TYR A 354 -17.59 4.99 23.20
C TYR A 354 -17.39 4.28 21.87
N GLU A 355 -18.40 3.55 21.39
CA GLU A 355 -18.36 2.65 20.23
C GLU A 355 -17.18 1.67 20.35
N SER A 356 -17.08 0.97 21.50
CA SER A 356 -15.99 0.04 21.84
C SER A 356 -16.52 -1.23 22.53
N PRO A 357 -16.03 -2.42 22.15
CA PRO A 357 -16.34 -3.67 22.83
C PRO A 357 -15.55 -3.86 24.13
N TYR A 358 -16.15 -4.58 25.09
CA TYR A 358 -15.48 -5.01 26.31
C TYR A 358 -16.14 -6.27 26.89
N PHE A 359 -15.44 -6.99 27.76
CA PHE A 359 -16.03 -8.09 28.54
C PHE A 359 -15.34 -8.24 29.89
N TYR A 360 -15.99 -8.98 30.79
CA TYR A 360 -15.44 -9.37 32.08
C TYR A 360 -15.24 -10.88 32.13
N TYR A 361 -14.22 -11.32 32.86
CA TYR A 361 -14.06 -12.74 33.18
C TYR A 361 -13.36 -12.92 34.54
N VAL A 362 -13.30 -14.16 35.00
CA VAL A 362 -12.56 -14.56 36.20
C VAL A 362 -11.50 -15.58 35.79
N ASP A 363 -10.25 -15.35 36.17
CA ASP A 363 -9.13 -16.26 35.87
C ASP A 363 -9.17 -17.52 36.75
N GLY A 364 -8.24 -18.46 36.51
CA GLY A 364 -8.15 -19.70 37.28
C GLY A 364 -7.75 -19.50 38.76
N GLN A 365 -7.27 -18.31 39.11
CA GLN A 365 -6.85 -17.90 40.45
C GLN A 365 -7.96 -17.15 41.21
N GLY A 366 -9.10 -16.89 40.56
CA GLY A 366 -10.23 -16.15 41.15
C GLY A 366 -10.12 -14.63 41.02
N ASN A 367 -9.13 -14.11 40.29
CA ASN A 367 -9.04 -12.68 40.02
C ASN A 367 -10.07 -12.28 38.96
N ARG A 368 -10.68 -11.11 39.14
CA ARG A 368 -11.58 -10.53 38.15
C ARG A 368 -10.79 -9.75 37.12
N HIS A 369 -11.22 -9.80 35.87
CA HIS A 369 -10.58 -9.09 34.77
C HIS A 369 -11.62 -8.31 33.97
N VAL A 370 -11.19 -7.21 33.36
CA VAL A 370 -11.93 -6.50 32.32
C VAL A 370 -11.03 -6.32 31.11
N VAL A 371 -11.57 -6.63 29.94
CA VAL A 371 -10.84 -6.53 28.67
C VAL A 371 -11.55 -5.51 27.80
N GLY A 372 -10.84 -4.45 27.41
CA GLY A 372 -11.29 -3.45 26.44
C GLY A 372 -10.47 -3.59 25.16
N PHE A 373 -11.12 -3.68 24.01
CA PHE A 373 -10.45 -3.95 22.72
C PHE A 373 -11.22 -3.30 21.55
N GLU A 374 -10.85 -3.61 20.30
CA GLU A 374 -11.57 -3.18 19.10
C GLU A 374 -12.12 -4.37 18.31
N ASP A 375 -13.26 -4.20 17.65
CA ASP A 375 -13.84 -5.20 16.75
C ASP A 375 -14.33 -4.55 15.43
N ALA A 376 -14.96 -5.35 14.57
CA ALA A 376 -15.46 -4.84 13.30
C ALA A 376 -16.46 -3.68 13.44
N ARG A 377 -17.22 -3.62 14.53
CA ARG A 377 -18.20 -2.54 14.80
C ARG A 377 -17.46 -1.24 15.11
N SER A 378 -16.56 -1.27 16.08
CA SER A 378 -15.82 -0.09 16.54
C SER A 378 -14.90 0.47 15.44
N ILE A 379 -14.19 -0.39 14.71
CA ILE A 379 -13.35 0.02 13.58
C ILE A 379 -14.19 0.59 12.42
N SER A 380 -15.36 0.02 12.13
CA SER A 380 -16.27 0.59 11.12
C SER A 380 -16.66 2.03 11.44
N LYS A 381 -16.96 2.33 12.71
CA LYS A 381 -17.34 3.68 13.17
C LYS A 381 -16.20 4.68 12.98
N LYS A 382 -14.97 4.27 13.30
CA LYS A 382 -13.77 5.10 13.08
C LYS A 382 -13.48 5.31 11.59
N MET A 383 -13.70 4.31 10.74
CA MET A 383 -13.60 4.47 9.28
C MET A 383 -14.68 5.38 8.69
N GLN A 384 -15.88 5.42 9.29
CA GLN A 384 -16.90 6.40 8.92
C GLN A 384 -16.44 7.83 9.23
N LEU A 385 -15.74 8.07 10.36
CA LEU A 385 -15.18 9.40 10.67
C LEU A 385 -14.19 9.87 9.60
N ILE A 386 -13.35 8.98 9.06
CA ILE A 386 -12.40 9.33 8.00
C ILE A 386 -13.14 9.93 6.79
N ARG A 387 -14.28 9.35 6.43
CA ARG A 387 -15.11 9.82 5.31
C ARG A 387 -15.89 11.07 5.66
N GLU A 388 -16.45 11.13 6.87
CA GLU A 388 -17.23 12.25 7.37
C GLU A 388 -16.41 13.54 7.37
N PHE A 389 -15.19 13.47 7.92
CA PHE A 389 -14.25 14.59 7.96
C PHE A 389 -13.40 14.76 6.70
N GLN A 390 -13.51 13.82 5.76
CA GLN A 390 -12.78 13.82 4.49
C GLN A 390 -11.26 13.94 4.67
N ILE A 391 -10.68 13.19 5.62
CA ILE A 391 -9.23 13.19 5.89
C ILE A 391 -8.47 12.22 4.98
N GLY A 392 -7.17 12.48 4.83
CA GLY A 392 -6.31 11.91 3.79
C GLY A 392 -6.13 10.39 3.84
N GLY A 393 -6.33 9.79 5.02
CA GLY A 393 -6.47 8.35 5.10
C GLY A 393 -6.37 7.76 6.49
N VAL A 394 -5.82 6.56 6.54
CA VAL A 394 -5.88 5.65 7.69
C VAL A 394 -4.52 5.01 7.91
N GLY A 395 -4.23 4.62 9.14
CA GLY A 395 -3.14 3.71 9.39
C GLY A 395 -3.37 2.85 10.62
N ALA A 396 -2.45 1.92 10.86
CA ALA A 396 -2.59 0.94 11.93
C ALA A 396 -1.27 0.69 12.65
N TRP A 397 -1.35 0.59 13.97
CA TRP A 397 -0.30 0.06 14.84
C TRP A 397 -0.78 -1.24 15.52
N GLN A 398 -0.11 -2.37 15.34
CA GLN A 398 0.86 -2.72 14.29
C GLN A 398 0.36 -3.93 13.52
N LEU A 399 0.80 -4.09 12.26
CA LEU A 399 0.26 -5.08 11.33
C LEU A 399 0.38 -6.54 11.82
N SER A 400 1.37 -6.83 12.67
CA SER A 400 1.64 -8.19 13.17
C SER A 400 0.64 -8.70 14.20
N LEU A 401 -0.18 -7.82 14.80
CA LEU A 401 -1.15 -8.21 15.83
C LEU A 401 -2.34 -9.00 15.26
N GLY A 402 -2.59 -8.87 13.96
CA GLY A 402 -3.64 -9.59 13.23
C GLY A 402 -5.04 -9.09 13.57
N PHE A 403 -5.77 -8.69 12.52
CA PHE A 403 -7.18 -8.33 12.61
C PHE A 403 -7.88 -8.79 11.32
N PRO A 404 -8.46 -10.02 11.31
CA PRO A 404 -8.98 -10.67 10.10
C PRO A 404 -10.00 -9.84 9.32
N GLU A 405 -10.81 -9.06 10.02
CA GLU A 405 -11.86 -8.20 9.44
C GLU A 405 -11.28 -6.93 8.82
N GLY A 406 -10.05 -6.54 9.18
CA GLY A 406 -9.38 -5.31 8.75
C GLY A 406 -9.29 -5.13 7.23
N PRO A 407 -8.75 -6.10 6.46
CA PRO A 407 -8.73 -6.08 5.00
C PRO A 407 -10.08 -5.80 4.34
N TRP A 408 -11.14 -6.43 4.85
CA TRP A 408 -12.49 -6.20 4.35
C TRP A 408 -12.98 -4.80 4.68
N LEU A 409 -12.79 -4.34 5.93
CA LEU A 409 -13.18 -3.00 6.35
C LEU A 409 -12.49 -1.94 5.48
N LEU A 410 -11.18 -2.07 5.26
CA LEU A 410 -10.41 -1.16 4.42
C LEU A 410 -10.97 -1.09 3.00
N THR A 411 -11.15 -2.24 2.34
CA THR A 411 -11.64 -2.30 0.95
C THR A 411 -13.11 -1.93 0.79
N LYS A 412 -13.92 -2.09 1.84
CA LYS A 412 -15.32 -1.64 1.86
C LYS A 412 -15.38 -0.12 1.92
N PHE A 413 -14.66 0.50 2.86
CA PHE A 413 -14.76 1.93 3.09
C PHE A 413 -13.97 2.74 2.06
N PHE A 414 -12.91 2.16 1.51
CA PHE A 414 -11.91 2.91 0.76
C PHE A 414 -11.38 2.20 -0.48
N HIS A 415 -10.94 3.02 -1.44
CA HIS A 415 -10.00 2.61 -2.46
C HIS A 415 -8.59 3.00 -2.01
N ILE A 416 -7.69 2.02 -1.83
CA ILE A 416 -6.34 2.30 -1.34
C ILE A 416 -5.50 2.88 -2.46
N LYS A 417 -4.92 4.06 -2.23
CA LYS A 417 -3.94 4.65 -3.14
C LYS A 417 -2.72 3.73 -3.17
N LYS A 418 -2.36 3.25 -4.33
CA LYS A 418 -1.07 2.60 -4.54
C LYS A 418 -0.08 3.60 -5.07
N LEU A 419 1.19 3.18 -5.15
CA LEU A 419 2.05 3.74 -6.16
C LEU A 419 1.28 3.72 -7.47
N GLU A 420 0.86 4.89 -7.92
CA GLU A 420 0.54 5.07 -9.32
C GLU A 420 1.77 4.56 -10.05
N SER A 421 1.61 3.56 -10.92
CA SER A 421 2.47 3.53 -12.09
C SER A 421 2.42 4.94 -12.63
N ILE A 422 3.57 5.62 -12.77
CA ILE A 422 3.65 7.01 -13.26
C ILE A 422 2.56 7.20 -14.31
N GLY A 423 1.51 7.94 -13.93
CA GLY A 423 0.18 7.79 -14.52
C GLY A 423 -0.92 8.42 -13.65
N GLY A 424 -0.58 9.54 -13.01
CA GLY A 424 -1.52 10.49 -12.38
C GLY A 424 -1.42 11.89 -12.98
N ASN A 425 -0.87 11.98 -14.19
CA ASN A 425 -1.26 12.87 -15.26
C ASN A 425 -0.91 12.09 -16.53
N LYS A 426 -1.90 11.92 -17.44
CA LYS A 426 -1.81 11.20 -18.72
C LYS A 426 -0.38 10.92 -19.20
N ILE A 427 0.13 9.71 -19.00
CA ILE A 427 1.17 9.09 -19.85
C ILE A 427 0.87 7.60 -19.91
N ILE A 428 0.57 7.14 -21.12
CA ILE A 428 0.36 5.73 -21.45
C ILE A 428 1.75 5.12 -21.71
N SER A 429 2.07 4.05 -20.98
CA SER A 429 3.26 3.19 -21.06
C SER A 429 4.64 3.86 -21.05
N SER A 430 5.57 3.27 -20.30
CA SER A 430 7.00 3.42 -20.60
C SER A 430 7.75 2.20 -20.07
N LEU A 431 8.16 1.38 -21.03
CA LEU A 431 9.14 0.33 -20.90
C LEU A 431 10.54 0.99 -20.97
N LEU A 432 11.40 0.72 -19.99
CA LEU A 432 12.82 1.13 -19.98
C LEU A 432 13.67 0.04 -20.63
N LEU A 433 14.71 0.39 -21.41
CA LEU A 433 15.97 -0.37 -21.53
C LEU A 433 17.12 0.51 -22.09
N PHE A 434 18.34 0.29 -21.58
CA PHE A 434 19.58 1.06 -21.81
C PHE A 434 20.41 0.58 -23.04
N SER A 435 21.29 1.46 -23.56
CA SER A 435 22.58 1.08 -24.18
C SER A 435 23.68 2.14 -23.93
N GLY A 436 24.93 1.70 -23.79
CA GLY A 436 26.05 2.46 -23.22
C GLY A 436 26.83 3.41 -24.14
N ASN A 437 27.71 4.16 -23.48
CA ASN A 437 28.79 5.03 -23.96
C ASN A 437 28.41 6.24 -24.83
N CYS A 438 27.91 7.31 -24.20
CA CYS A 438 28.46 8.66 -24.36
C CYS A 438 27.88 9.60 -23.30
N VAL A 439 28.46 10.80 -23.16
CA VAL A 439 28.07 11.93 -22.28
C VAL A 439 28.89 12.04 -20.98
N LYS A 440 30.04 12.70 -21.14
CA LYS A 440 30.62 13.57 -20.12
C LYS A 440 29.67 14.77 -19.92
N GLU A 441 29.39 15.11 -18.67
CA GLU A 441 28.68 16.29 -18.18
C GLU A 441 27.19 16.46 -18.59
N VAL A 442 26.29 16.02 -17.72
CA VAL A 442 24.96 16.66 -17.54
C VAL A 442 24.75 16.90 -16.05
N ARG A 443 24.68 18.18 -15.66
CA ARG A 443 24.31 18.63 -14.31
C ARG A 443 22.78 18.56 -14.15
N ARG A 444 22.34 18.04 -13.00
CA ARG A 444 20.94 17.98 -12.49
C ARG A 444 19.93 17.26 -13.40
N PHE A 445 19.56 16.03 -13.03
CA PHE A 445 18.17 15.59 -12.80
C PHE A 445 18.19 14.18 -12.15
N SER A 446 17.25 13.94 -11.25
CA SER A 446 17.29 12.92 -10.20
C SER A 446 16.91 11.50 -10.69
N PHE A 447 17.81 10.57 -10.36
CA PHE A 447 17.72 9.12 -10.08
C PHE A 447 16.52 8.28 -10.59
N PHE A 448 16.83 7.34 -11.49
CA PHE A 448 16.11 6.07 -11.68
C PHE A 448 16.97 4.89 -11.19
N TYR A 449 16.32 3.93 -10.54
CA TYR A 449 16.89 2.63 -10.12
C TYR A 449 16.59 1.58 -11.21
N PHE A 450 17.59 0.84 -11.68
CA PHE A 450 17.48 -0.61 -11.93
C PHE A 450 18.87 -1.28 -11.87
N ARG A 451 18.87 -2.48 -11.27
CA ARG A 451 20.01 -3.36 -11.00
C ARG A 451 20.44 -4.08 -12.28
N VAL A 452 21.52 -3.63 -12.90
CA VAL A 452 22.34 -4.43 -13.82
C VAL A 452 23.44 -5.10 -12.99
N LEU A 453 23.55 -6.42 -13.06
CA LEU A 453 24.76 -7.13 -12.62
C LEU A 453 25.92 -6.70 -13.53
N SER A 454 26.59 -5.63 -13.13
CA SER A 454 27.89 -5.25 -13.68
C SER A 454 28.91 -6.29 -13.23
N TYR A 455 29.22 -7.25 -14.10
CA TYR A 455 30.55 -7.86 -14.08
C TYR A 455 31.54 -6.81 -14.58
N LYS A 456 32.31 -6.22 -13.67
CA LYS A 456 33.57 -5.57 -14.02
C LYS A 456 34.71 -6.51 -13.68
N THR A 457 35.36 -6.99 -14.72
CA THR A 457 36.69 -7.56 -14.67
C THR A 457 37.66 -6.54 -14.07
N ASN A 458 38.33 -6.90 -12.98
CA ASN A 458 39.65 -6.39 -12.67
C ASN A 458 40.51 -7.59 -12.27
N LEU A 459 41.49 -7.88 -13.11
CA LEU A 459 42.51 -8.90 -12.87
C LEU A 459 43.31 -8.57 -11.60
N LYS A 460 43.25 -9.46 -10.60
CA LYS A 460 44.40 -10.15 -9.97
C LYS A 460 43.98 -10.80 -8.64
N GLY A 461 44.14 -12.13 -8.53
CA GLY A 461 44.34 -12.82 -7.25
C GLY A 461 43.27 -13.86 -6.83
N VAL A 462 43.49 -15.11 -7.26
CA VAL A 462 43.35 -16.38 -6.50
C VAL A 462 42.01 -16.73 -5.81
N SER A 463 41.33 -17.74 -6.40
CA SER A 463 40.68 -18.96 -5.81
C SER A 463 39.75 -18.80 -4.58
N MET A 464 38.51 -19.32 -4.59
CA MET A 464 38.23 -20.76 -4.40
C MET A 464 36.81 -21.17 -4.89
N MET A 465 36.78 -22.16 -5.79
CA MET A 465 35.86 -23.33 -5.99
C MET A 465 34.60 -23.48 -5.10
N ASP A 466 33.48 -24.14 -5.47
CA ASP A 466 33.08 -24.99 -6.60
C ASP A 466 31.57 -25.33 -6.48
N ASN A 467 31.04 -26.00 -7.52
CA ASN A 467 29.77 -26.76 -7.61
C ASN A 467 28.57 -26.07 -8.27
N LEU A 468 28.56 -26.08 -9.61
CA LEU A 468 27.82 -27.09 -10.38
C LEU A 468 28.09 -26.89 -11.87
N ALA A 469 29.01 -27.71 -12.39
CA ALA A 469 29.21 -27.86 -13.83
C ALA A 469 28.13 -28.77 -14.41
N THR A 470 27.35 -28.25 -15.36
CA THR A 470 26.97 -29.04 -16.55
C THR A 470 27.27 -28.23 -17.78
N LYS A 471 28.17 -28.79 -18.58
CA LYS A 471 28.72 -28.32 -19.85
C LYS A 471 27.63 -27.86 -20.83
N THR A 472 27.82 -26.68 -21.40
CA THR A 472 27.85 -26.51 -22.86
C THR A 472 28.73 -25.30 -23.18
N ASN A 473 29.76 -25.51 -24.02
CA ASN A 473 30.46 -24.44 -24.73
C ASN A 473 29.42 -23.50 -25.35
N LYS A 474 29.40 -22.24 -24.93
CA LYS A 474 28.84 -21.16 -25.75
C LYS A 474 29.80 -20.00 -25.70
N GLU A 475 30.35 -19.73 -26.88
CA GLU A 475 30.99 -18.47 -27.24
C GLU A 475 30.25 -17.30 -26.59
N GLU A 476 31.00 -16.34 -26.04
CA GLU A 476 30.46 -15.06 -25.62
C GLU A 476 29.85 -14.35 -26.83
N ILE A 477 28.53 -14.49 -27.00
CA ILE A 477 27.78 -13.69 -27.96
C ILE A 477 27.70 -12.28 -27.39
N GLN A 478 28.58 -11.39 -27.85
CA GLN A 478 28.38 -9.95 -27.68
C GLN A 478 27.12 -9.56 -28.47
N SER A 479 26.10 -9.08 -27.76
CA SER A 479 24.91 -8.51 -28.40
C SER A 479 25.30 -7.24 -29.15
N LYS A 480 24.96 -7.17 -30.43
CA LYS A 480 25.24 -6.02 -31.30
C LYS A 480 23.97 -5.25 -31.67
N LEU A 481 22.90 -5.40 -30.88
CA LEU A 481 21.61 -4.75 -31.10
C LEU A 481 21.57 -3.37 -30.44
N MET A 482 21.29 -2.33 -31.22
CA MET A 482 21.01 -0.98 -30.69
C MET A 482 19.50 -0.75 -30.61
N ILE A 483 19.02 -0.32 -29.43
CA ILE A 483 17.61 0.02 -29.20
C ILE A 483 17.45 1.53 -29.29
N GLN A 484 16.45 2.00 -30.03
CA GLN A 484 16.08 3.41 -30.09
C GLN A 484 14.60 3.60 -29.74
N VAL A 485 14.32 4.54 -28.83
CA VAL A 485 12.98 4.88 -28.33
C VAL A 485 12.80 6.39 -28.49
N PHE A 486 11.66 6.82 -29.05
CA PHE A 486 11.37 8.22 -29.33
C PHE A 486 10.17 8.68 -28.48
N ASP A 487 10.30 9.83 -27.83
CA ASP A 487 9.22 10.50 -27.10
C ASP A 487 8.65 11.69 -27.88
N GLU A 488 7.61 12.34 -27.34
CA GLU A 488 6.95 13.52 -27.93
C GLU A 488 7.89 14.72 -28.12
N GLN A 489 9.03 14.78 -27.41
CA GLN A 489 9.95 15.92 -27.46
C GLN A 489 11.03 15.77 -28.54
N GLY A 490 11.07 14.61 -29.19
CA GLY A 490 11.74 14.41 -30.45
C GLY A 490 13.25 14.25 -30.35
N SER A 491 13.74 13.25 -31.06
CA SER A 491 15.08 13.30 -31.63
C SER A 491 15.07 12.56 -32.97
N TYR A 492 14.58 13.23 -34.03
CA TYR A 492 14.61 12.86 -35.48
C TYR A 492 13.53 11.87 -36.01
N PRO A 493 12.58 12.31 -36.88
CA PRO A 493 11.59 11.42 -37.49
C PRO A 493 12.23 10.46 -38.53
N PHE A 494 11.63 9.27 -38.73
CA PHE A 494 12.03 8.26 -39.73
C PHE A 494 12.31 8.84 -41.14
N ARG A 495 11.62 9.93 -41.48
CA ARG A 495 11.77 10.68 -42.73
C ARG A 495 13.13 11.37 -42.94
N SER A 496 13.91 11.54 -41.88
CA SER A 496 15.20 12.25 -41.88
C SER A 496 16.42 11.34 -41.79
N LEU A 497 16.22 10.02 -41.78
CA LEU A 497 17.27 9.02 -41.68
C LEU A 497 17.60 8.42 -43.04
N ASP A 498 18.88 8.33 -43.37
CA ASP A 498 19.35 7.67 -44.58
C ASP A 498 19.38 6.13 -44.38
N PHE A 499 18.43 5.45 -45.01
CA PHE A 499 18.34 3.99 -45.04
C PHE A 499 18.81 3.38 -46.36
N SER A 500 19.53 4.12 -47.21
CA SER A 500 19.93 3.68 -48.56
C SER A 500 20.58 2.28 -48.62
N ASN A 501 21.22 1.83 -47.54
CA ASN A 501 21.85 0.50 -47.41
C ASN A 501 21.19 -0.43 -46.36
N LYS A 502 19.96 -0.13 -45.94
CA LYS A 502 19.22 -0.87 -44.90
C LYS A 502 17.79 -1.13 -45.37
N ILE A 503 17.17 -2.16 -44.81
CA ILE A 503 15.77 -2.50 -45.02
C ILE A 503 15.05 -2.45 -43.68
N VAL A 504 13.85 -1.89 -43.70
CA VAL A 504 13.01 -1.72 -42.51
C VAL A 504 11.87 -2.74 -42.55
N PHE A 505 11.74 -3.53 -41.48
CA PHE A 505 10.64 -4.46 -41.29
C PHE A 505 9.79 -4.00 -40.11
N GLU A 506 8.49 -3.90 -40.29
CA GLU A 506 7.57 -3.74 -39.17
C GLU A 506 7.25 -5.10 -38.56
N MET A 507 7.37 -5.19 -37.24
CA MET A 507 7.10 -6.39 -36.46
C MET A 507 5.73 -6.29 -35.78
N PHE A 508 4.88 -7.27 -36.09
CA PHE A 508 3.52 -7.37 -35.58
C PHE A 508 3.37 -8.52 -34.61
N ASP A 509 2.60 -8.30 -33.56
CA ASP A 509 2.13 -9.33 -32.64
C ASP A 509 0.61 -9.50 -32.78
N TYR A 510 0.19 -10.57 -33.45
CA TYR A 510 -1.22 -10.93 -33.59
C TYR A 510 -1.72 -11.82 -32.45
N THR A 511 -0.84 -12.23 -31.54
CA THR A 511 -1.15 -13.16 -30.44
C THR A 511 -1.69 -12.45 -29.20
N LEU A 512 -1.87 -11.12 -29.26
CA LEU A 512 -2.41 -10.28 -28.18
C LEU A 512 -1.63 -10.42 -26.86
N ARG A 513 -0.30 -10.61 -26.94
CA ARG A 513 0.52 -10.80 -25.73
C ARG A 513 0.47 -9.59 -24.83
N THR A 514 0.54 -9.85 -23.53
CA THR A 514 0.72 -8.85 -22.50
C THR A 514 2.06 -8.12 -22.67
N PRO A 515 2.22 -6.89 -22.14
CA PRO A 515 3.47 -6.16 -22.21
C PRO A 515 4.68 -6.93 -21.65
N LEU A 516 4.47 -7.73 -20.60
CA LEU A 516 5.52 -8.53 -19.97
C LEU A 516 5.99 -9.67 -20.89
N GLU A 517 5.07 -10.38 -21.54
CA GLU A 517 5.39 -11.45 -22.49
C GLU A 517 6.09 -10.90 -23.75
N LYS A 518 5.75 -9.68 -24.18
CA LYS A 518 6.48 -8.97 -25.24
C LYS A 518 7.90 -8.61 -24.81
N ALA A 519 8.09 -8.10 -23.59
CA ALA A 519 9.40 -7.77 -23.04
C ALA A 519 10.31 -9.00 -22.94
N ASP A 520 9.76 -10.15 -22.53
CA ASP A 520 10.50 -11.41 -22.45
C ASP A 520 10.92 -11.92 -23.84
N ALA A 521 10.04 -11.77 -24.84
CA ALA A 521 10.37 -12.11 -26.22
C ALA A 521 11.41 -11.13 -26.83
N PHE A 522 11.35 -9.84 -26.50
CA PHE A 522 12.38 -8.87 -26.89
C PHE A 522 13.72 -9.13 -26.21
N SER A 523 13.71 -9.57 -24.95
CA SER A 523 14.90 -10.06 -24.23
C SER A 523 15.55 -11.26 -24.92
N GLN A 524 14.75 -12.11 -25.56
CA GLN A 524 15.27 -13.21 -26.37
C GLN A 524 15.80 -12.75 -27.74
N LEU A 525 15.16 -11.76 -28.38
CA LEU A 525 15.68 -11.11 -29.60
C LEU A 525 17.03 -10.41 -29.34
N LEU A 526 17.23 -9.84 -28.16
CA LEU A 526 18.48 -9.19 -27.74
C LEU A 526 19.67 -10.15 -27.62
N LYS A 527 19.42 -11.46 -27.54
CA LYS A 527 20.46 -12.51 -27.44
C LYS A 527 20.93 -12.99 -28.81
N VAL A 528 20.38 -12.44 -29.90
CA VAL A 528 20.75 -12.80 -31.27
C VAL A 528 22.09 -12.11 -31.64
N PRO A 529 23.08 -12.85 -32.19
CA PRO A 529 24.46 -12.37 -32.41
C PRO A 529 24.67 -11.36 -33.56
N PHE A 530 23.62 -10.71 -34.09
CA PHE A 530 23.70 -9.90 -35.31
C PHE A 530 23.52 -8.39 -35.06
N GLU A 531 24.15 -7.55 -35.89
CA GLU A 531 23.92 -6.10 -35.91
C GLU A 531 22.57 -5.77 -36.54
N CYS A 532 21.58 -5.46 -35.71
CA CYS A 532 20.33 -4.85 -36.14
C CYS A 532 20.01 -3.66 -35.23
N ASN A 533 19.10 -2.80 -35.67
CA ASN A 533 18.54 -1.76 -34.81
C ASN A 533 17.08 -2.09 -34.55
N LEU A 534 16.66 -2.06 -33.28
CA LEU A 534 15.26 -2.23 -32.88
C LEU A 534 14.69 -0.88 -32.48
N TRP A 535 13.64 -0.46 -33.18
CA TRP A 535 13.02 0.85 -33.03
C TRP A 535 11.62 0.65 -32.50
N ILE A 536 11.27 1.33 -31.41
CA ILE A 536 9.94 1.24 -30.80
C ILE A 536 9.32 2.62 -30.85
N LEU A 537 8.22 2.74 -31.61
CA LEU A 537 7.42 3.95 -31.68
C LEU A 537 6.12 3.74 -30.88
N PRO A 538 5.89 4.53 -29.81
CA PRO A 538 4.61 4.54 -29.14
C PRO A 538 3.56 5.12 -30.10
N VAL A 539 2.42 4.44 -30.28
CA VAL A 539 1.36 4.96 -31.18
C VAL A 539 0.43 5.89 -30.41
N THR A 540 0.20 7.06 -31.00
CA THR A 540 -0.75 8.09 -30.53
C THR A 540 -2.13 7.85 -31.13
N GLU A 541 -3.17 8.51 -30.59
CA GLU A 541 -4.56 8.40 -31.06
C GLU A 541 -4.73 8.65 -32.57
N GLU A 542 -3.86 9.46 -33.19
CA GLU A 542 -3.90 9.78 -34.63
C GLU A 542 -3.50 8.59 -35.54
N THR A 543 -2.71 7.62 -35.04
CA THR A 543 -2.26 6.48 -35.86
C THR A 543 -3.29 5.34 -35.93
N LEU A 544 -4.35 5.42 -35.11
CA LEU A 544 -5.42 4.41 -35.02
C LEU A 544 -6.41 4.48 -36.20
N ALA A 545 -6.43 5.59 -36.93
CA ALA A 545 -7.40 5.84 -38.01
C ALA A 545 -7.24 4.93 -39.24
N TYR A 546 -6.11 4.21 -39.38
CA TYR A 546 -5.85 3.34 -40.54
C TYR A 546 -6.39 1.90 -40.40
N GLN A 547 -6.99 1.53 -39.26
CA GLN A 547 -7.50 0.16 -39.02
C GLN A 547 -8.96 -0.09 -39.42
N GLN A 548 -9.68 0.91 -39.96
CA GLN A 548 -11.09 0.78 -40.32
C GLN A 548 -11.37 -0.02 -41.62
N ALA A 549 -10.62 -1.09 -41.88
CA ALA A 549 -10.78 -1.89 -43.11
C ALA A 549 -10.72 -3.42 -42.89
N ILE A 550 -11.40 -3.94 -41.86
CA ILE A 550 -11.70 -5.38 -41.78
C ILE A 550 -13.22 -5.58 -41.59
N PRO A 551 -13.93 -6.20 -42.55
CA PRO A 551 -15.39 -6.30 -42.55
C PRO A 551 -15.96 -7.32 -41.55
N GLU A 552 -17.24 -7.10 -41.26
CA GLU A 552 -18.15 -7.78 -40.32
C GLU A 552 -18.25 -9.31 -40.46
N LEU A 553 -18.31 -10.02 -39.32
CA LEU A 553 -19.38 -10.99 -38.98
C LEU A 553 -19.21 -11.58 -37.55
N LYS A 554 -20.16 -11.21 -36.67
CA LYS A 554 -20.55 -11.81 -35.36
C LYS A 554 -19.48 -11.92 -34.25
N SER A 555 -19.49 -10.97 -33.30
CA SER A 555 -18.66 -11.06 -32.07
C SER A 555 -19.20 -10.30 -30.84
N ALA A 556 -20.48 -9.91 -30.78
CA ALA A 556 -20.97 -8.97 -29.74
C ALA A 556 -20.78 -9.46 -28.29
N ALA A 557 -20.93 -10.76 -28.00
CA ALA A 557 -20.74 -11.31 -26.65
C ALA A 557 -19.26 -11.58 -26.29
N LEU A 558 -18.38 -11.74 -27.30
CA LEU A 558 -16.94 -11.85 -27.10
C LEU A 558 -16.29 -10.46 -26.97
N LEU A 559 -16.93 -9.43 -27.55
CA LEU A 559 -16.50 -8.03 -27.51
C LEU A 559 -16.67 -7.39 -26.13
N ASP A 560 -17.68 -7.74 -25.34
CA ASP A 560 -17.81 -7.21 -23.97
C ASP A 560 -16.85 -7.89 -22.99
N MET A 561 -16.61 -9.20 -23.16
CA MET A 561 -15.63 -9.94 -22.35
C MET A 561 -14.19 -9.56 -22.72
N LEU A 562 -13.90 -9.34 -24.01
CA LEU A 562 -12.63 -8.77 -24.45
C LEU A 562 -12.55 -7.28 -24.09
N SER A 563 -13.63 -6.49 -24.16
CA SER A 563 -13.63 -5.05 -23.82
C SER A 563 -13.05 -4.77 -22.43
N SER A 564 -13.38 -5.57 -21.41
CA SER A 564 -12.81 -5.36 -20.07
C SER A 564 -11.33 -5.79 -19.93
N ILE A 565 -10.79 -6.53 -20.89
CA ILE A 565 -9.37 -6.99 -20.93
C ILE A 565 -8.57 -6.21 -22.00
N LYS A 566 -9.24 -5.50 -22.92
CA LYS A 566 -8.71 -4.93 -24.18
C LYS A 566 -8.42 -3.43 -24.11
N ASP A 567 -8.87 -2.73 -23.07
CA ASP A 567 -8.73 -1.27 -22.95
C ASP A 567 -7.30 -0.74 -22.81
N THR A 568 -6.25 -1.56 -22.92
CA THR A 568 -4.87 -1.02 -23.02
C THR A 568 -3.88 -1.92 -23.75
N ILE A 569 -4.28 -2.56 -24.86
CA ILE A 569 -3.29 -3.09 -25.82
C ILE A 569 -2.79 -1.91 -26.66
N GLN A 570 -1.83 -1.14 -26.13
CA GLN A 570 -0.98 -0.31 -26.99
C GLN A 570 -0.19 -1.24 -27.91
N ARG A 571 -0.45 -1.14 -29.21
CA ARG A 571 0.37 -1.78 -30.23
C ARG A 571 1.50 -0.83 -30.60
N ASP A 572 2.49 -0.65 -29.73
CA ASP A 572 3.69 0.08 -30.11
C ASP A 572 4.22 -0.49 -31.42
N ARG A 573 4.40 0.38 -32.43
CA ARG A 573 4.91 -0.07 -33.72
C ARG A 573 6.40 -0.33 -33.55
N THR A 574 6.78 -1.59 -33.74
CA THR A 574 8.17 -2.02 -33.58
C THR A 574 8.77 -2.26 -34.96
N PHE A 575 9.92 -1.64 -35.23
CA PHE A 575 10.62 -1.80 -36.50
C PHE A 575 11.99 -2.42 -36.29
N ILE A 576 12.36 -3.32 -37.19
CA ILE A 576 13.68 -3.93 -37.29
C ILE A 576 14.36 -3.36 -38.53
N ILE A 577 15.51 -2.72 -38.33
CA ILE A 577 16.32 -2.16 -39.42
C ILE A 577 17.58 -3.00 -39.58
N THR A 578 17.70 -3.67 -40.73
CA THR A 578 18.78 -4.63 -40.99
C THR A 578 19.04 -4.80 -42.50
N THR A 579 19.92 -5.71 -42.92
CA THR A 579 20.21 -5.98 -44.35
C THR A 579 19.49 -7.25 -44.84
N LEU A 580 19.36 -7.43 -46.17
CA LEU A 580 18.75 -8.65 -46.77
C LEU A 580 19.42 -9.95 -46.33
N GLN A 581 20.73 -9.92 -46.09
CA GLN A 581 21.49 -11.10 -45.69
C GLN A 581 21.18 -11.49 -44.23
N GLN A 582 20.96 -10.50 -43.36
CA GLN A 582 20.73 -10.70 -41.93
C GLN A 582 19.27 -11.01 -41.61
N ILE A 583 18.31 -10.47 -42.37
CA ILE A 583 16.89 -10.67 -42.08
C ILE A 583 16.44 -12.13 -42.21
N LYS A 584 17.06 -12.94 -43.08
CA LYS A 584 16.68 -14.36 -43.25
C LYS A 584 16.80 -15.15 -41.94
N SER A 585 17.81 -14.83 -41.13
CA SER A 585 18.04 -15.46 -39.82
C SER A 585 17.12 -14.87 -38.73
N ILE A 586 16.91 -13.55 -38.74
CA ILE A 586 16.05 -12.85 -37.78
C ILE A 586 14.58 -13.21 -37.98
N ALA A 587 14.11 -13.33 -39.23
CA ALA A 587 12.72 -13.59 -39.56
C ALA A 587 12.22 -14.95 -39.04
N LYS A 588 13.06 -15.98 -39.10
CA LYS A 588 12.73 -17.28 -38.50
C LYS A 588 12.57 -17.17 -36.99
N PHE A 589 13.48 -16.47 -36.33
CA PHE A 589 13.46 -16.28 -34.88
C PHE A 589 12.27 -15.43 -34.40
N CYS A 590 11.97 -14.32 -35.08
CA CYS A 590 10.75 -13.54 -34.83
C CYS A 590 9.50 -14.39 -34.96
N LYS A 591 9.43 -15.24 -36.00
CA LYS A 591 8.31 -16.15 -36.24
C LYS A 591 8.18 -17.21 -35.14
N ASP A 592 9.29 -17.78 -34.69
CA ASP A 592 9.33 -18.77 -33.58
C ASP A 592 8.88 -18.11 -32.26
N LEU A 593 9.20 -16.83 -32.07
CA LEU A 593 8.69 -16.00 -30.99
C LEU A 593 7.27 -15.48 -31.25
N GLY A 594 6.55 -15.91 -32.29
CA GLY A 594 5.16 -15.55 -32.56
C GLY A 594 4.92 -14.17 -33.16
N PHE A 595 5.96 -13.48 -33.61
CA PHE A 595 5.86 -12.22 -34.34
C PHE A 595 5.82 -12.43 -35.85
N THR A 596 5.17 -11.51 -36.55
CA THR A 596 5.17 -11.45 -38.03
C THR A 596 5.93 -10.23 -38.49
N LEU A 597 6.74 -10.35 -39.54
CA LEU A 597 7.47 -9.23 -40.12
C LEU A 597 6.87 -8.82 -41.46
N LYS A 598 6.65 -7.51 -41.66
CA LYS A 598 6.26 -6.91 -42.94
C LYS A 598 7.41 -6.03 -43.42
N ASN A 599 7.91 -6.25 -44.62
CA ASN A 599 8.85 -5.33 -45.25
C ASN A 599 8.13 -4.01 -45.55
N LEU A 600 8.77 -2.87 -45.25
CA LEU A 600 8.24 -1.54 -45.56
C LEU A 600 9.04 -0.91 -46.69
N GLU A 601 8.34 -0.46 -47.73
CA GLU A 601 8.94 0.34 -48.79
C GLU A 601 9.24 1.77 -48.31
N GLN A 602 10.20 2.45 -48.94
CA GLN A 602 10.61 3.81 -48.55
C GLN A 602 9.44 4.80 -48.53
N ARG A 603 8.50 4.67 -49.48
CA ARG A 603 7.28 5.47 -49.53
C ARG A 603 6.32 5.22 -48.36
N GLU A 604 6.29 4.00 -47.80
CA GLU A 604 5.51 3.68 -46.61
C GLU A 604 6.14 4.30 -45.34
N LEU A 605 7.47 4.37 -45.28
CA LEU A 605 8.21 5.01 -44.18
C LEU A 605 8.00 6.53 -44.13
N GLU A 606 7.93 7.20 -45.29
CA GLU A 606 7.67 8.64 -45.38
C GLU A 606 6.28 9.05 -44.85
N ASN A 607 5.32 8.11 -44.85
CA ASN A 607 3.97 8.32 -44.35
C ASN A 607 3.86 8.07 -42.84
N ILE A 608 4.91 7.57 -42.18
CA ILE A 608 4.96 7.44 -40.73
C ILE A 608 5.20 8.84 -40.14
N ARG A 609 4.11 9.51 -39.77
CA ARG A 609 4.16 10.80 -39.06
C ARG A 609 4.37 10.55 -37.57
N VAL A 610 5.39 11.19 -37.02
CA VAL A 610 5.52 11.44 -35.58
C VAL A 610 5.08 12.89 -35.40
N SER A 611 3.84 13.10 -34.95
CA SER A 611 3.33 14.45 -34.62
C SER A 611 3.95 14.91 -33.29
N TYR A 612 4.43 16.17 -33.27
CA TYR A 612 5.01 16.83 -32.10
C TYR A 612 3.93 17.45 -31.21
#